data_AF-A0A085AQL2-F1
#
_entry.id   AF-A0A085AQL2-F1
#
_cell.length_a   1.000
_cell.length_b   1.000
_cell.length_c   1.000
_cell.angle_alpha   90.00
_cell.angle_beta   90.00
_cell.angle_gamma   90.00
#
_symmetry.space_group_name_H-M   'P 1'
#
loop_
_entity.id
_entity.type
_entity.pdbx_description
1 polymer ?
#
loop_
_entity_poly.entity_id
_entity_poly.type
_entity_poly.pdbx_seq_one_letter_code
_entity_poly.pdbx_strand_id
1 'polypeptide(L)'
;MLASLGGLTSYAATVHLKEQVNVMKEAVLVQEFDFSKMVMAIQGKAFTTSQKIADYFGKRHDNVLRKIRQVKSECPPEFAALNFEETDFIDKNGEAQPMFKLTKDGYMLVVMGFTGAAATLIKVRYIQAFNWMADQLTRWHEMGEQAQHRHALKVAKSEVKARIGSKMMNARKREKKLLAMEFEQILSLTQPKLIFTE
;
A
#
# COMPACT_ATOMS: atom_id res chain seq x y z
N MET A 1 54.80 -3.57 -12.48
CA MET A 1 54.28 -2.68 -11.43
C MET A 1 53.31 -1.71 -12.07
N LEU A 2 52.01 -1.82 -11.83
CA LEU A 2 51.03 -0.79 -12.18
C LEU A 2 50.17 -0.56 -10.94
N ALA A 3 50.31 0.65 -10.38
CA ALA A 3 49.75 1.05 -9.12
C ALA A 3 48.29 1.50 -9.26
N SER A 4 47.51 1.10 -8.25
CA SER A 4 46.18 1.57 -7.87
C SER A 4 46.01 3.09 -7.96
N LEU A 5 45.04 3.54 -8.76
CA LEU A 5 44.45 4.89 -8.69
C LEU A 5 42.92 4.77 -8.87
N GLY A 6 42.23 4.41 -7.79
CA GLY A 6 40.76 4.32 -7.77
C GLY A 6 40.10 4.78 -6.47
N GLY A 7 40.77 5.60 -5.65
CA GLY A 7 40.39 5.80 -4.24
C GLY A 7 39.93 7.19 -3.78
N LEU A 8 39.96 8.24 -4.62
CA LEU A 8 39.86 9.62 -4.08
C LEU A 8 38.62 10.43 -4.47
N THR A 9 37.67 9.90 -5.23
CA THR A 9 36.47 10.65 -5.66
C THR A 9 35.21 10.39 -4.83
N SER A 10 35.27 9.68 -3.70
CA SER A 10 34.04 9.25 -2.99
C SER A 10 33.84 9.85 -1.59
N TYR A 11 34.89 10.27 -0.87
CA TYR A 11 34.70 10.63 0.54
C TYR A 11 33.88 11.93 0.74
N ALA A 12 34.22 13.01 0.04
CA ALA A 12 33.49 14.28 0.14
C ALA A 12 32.02 14.17 -0.30
N ALA A 13 31.74 13.40 -1.36
CA ALA A 13 30.37 13.13 -1.81
C ALA A 13 29.58 12.30 -0.79
N THR A 14 30.22 11.31 -0.15
CA THR A 14 29.57 10.51 0.92
C THR A 14 29.32 11.30 2.19
N VAL A 15 30.17 12.28 2.53
CA VAL A 15 29.97 13.18 3.67
C VAL A 15 28.81 14.14 3.38
N HIS A 16 28.76 14.74 2.18
CA HIS A 16 27.66 15.61 1.76
C HIS A 16 26.31 14.88 1.69
N LEU A 17 26.29 13.63 1.20
CA LEU A 17 25.11 12.77 1.24
C LEU A 17 24.69 12.43 2.67
N LYS A 18 25.65 12.12 3.57
CA LYS A 18 25.35 11.85 4.99
C LYS A 18 24.81 13.09 5.71
N GLU A 19 25.36 14.26 5.45
CA GLU A 19 24.87 15.54 5.99
C GLU A 19 23.47 15.85 5.49
N GLN A 20 23.22 15.70 4.18
CA GLN A 20 21.88 15.89 3.62
C GLN A 20 20.86 14.88 4.18
N VAL A 21 21.25 13.62 4.37
CA VAL A 21 20.41 12.59 5.01
C VAL A 21 20.19 12.91 6.49
N ASN A 22 21.16 13.51 7.19
CA ASN A 22 21.02 13.92 8.59
C ASN A 22 20.12 15.15 8.76
N VAL A 23 20.25 16.16 7.88
CA VAL A 23 19.36 17.33 7.83
C VAL A 23 17.93 16.93 7.48
N MET A 24 17.74 15.92 6.61
CA MET A 24 16.41 15.34 6.34
C MET A 24 15.85 14.54 7.52
N LYS A 25 16.69 14.00 8.41
CA LYS A 25 16.25 13.33 9.65
C LYS A 25 15.93 14.34 10.76
N GLU A 26 16.68 15.44 10.87
CA GLU A 26 16.49 16.47 11.90
C GLU A 26 15.33 17.43 11.61
N ALA A 27 15.01 17.71 10.34
CA ALA A 27 13.86 18.54 9.96
C ALA A 27 12.50 17.82 10.10
N VAL A 28 12.52 16.53 10.39
CA VAL A 28 11.34 15.67 10.50
C VAL A 28 11.21 15.28 11.98
N LEU A 29 10.84 16.26 12.81
CA LEU A 29 10.17 15.98 14.09
C LEU A 29 8.75 15.45 13.80
N VAL A 30 8.66 14.37 13.02
CA VAL A 30 7.43 13.60 12.88
C VAL A 30 7.29 12.91 14.21
N GLN A 31 6.28 13.33 14.98
CA GLN A 31 5.69 12.49 16.00
C GLN A 31 5.65 11.08 15.45
N GLU A 32 6.46 10.17 16.01
CA GLU A 32 6.48 8.78 15.55
C GLU A 32 5.04 8.28 15.58
N PHE A 33 4.57 7.86 14.41
CA PHE A 33 3.18 7.49 14.22
C PHE A 33 2.94 6.15 14.89
N ASP A 34 2.62 6.18 16.18
CA ASP A 34 2.45 4.98 16.97
C ASP A 34 1.02 4.45 16.82
N PHE A 35 0.80 3.71 15.73
CA PHE A 35 -0.47 3.04 15.47
C PHE A 35 -0.87 2.06 16.58
N SER A 36 0.07 1.61 17.42
CA SER A 36 -0.23 0.69 18.54
C SER A 36 -1.15 1.35 19.58
N LYS A 37 -1.07 2.68 19.74
CA LYS A 37 -1.95 3.44 20.64
C LYS A 37 -3.36 3.57 20.07
N MET A 38 -3.48 3.61 18.75
CA MET A 38 -4.74 3.85 18.04
C MET A 38 -5.53 2.57 17.73
N VAL A 39 -4.85 1.44 17.52
CA VAL A 39 -5.45 0.20 17.00
C VAL A 39 -5.41 -0.91 18.04
N MET A 40 -6.41 -1.79 17.99
CA MET A 40 -6.49 -3.04 18.73
C MET A 40 -6.84 -4.19 17.78
N ALA A 41 -6.33 -5.39 18.05
CA ALA A 41 -6.65 -6.58 17.26
C ALA A 41 -7.66 -7.45 18.02
N ILE A 42 -8.77 -7.79 17.37
CA ILE A 42 -9.77 -8.76 17.86
C ILE A 42 -9.96 -9.79 16.74
N GLN A 43 -9.71 -11.07 17.04
CA GLN A 43 -9.93 -12.18 16.10
C GLN A 43 -9.28 -11.96 14.72
N GLY A 44 -8.06 -11.45 14.68
CA GLY A 44 -7.31 -11.19 13.43
C GLY A 44 -7.79 -9.96 12.65
N LYS A 45 -8.78 -9.21 13.15
CA LYS A 45 -9.24 -7.94 12.57
C LYS A 45 -8.79 -6.76 13.42
N ALA A 46 -8.40 -5.68 12.75
CA ALA A 46 -8.00 -4.44 13.38
C ALA A 46 -9.21 -3.53 13.62
N PHE A 47 -9.34 -3.04 14.84
CA PHE A 47 -10.36 -2.11 15.29
C PHE A 47 -9.73 -0.91 16.00
N THR A 48 -10.51 0.15 16.16
CA THR A 48 -10.20 1.26 17.06
C THR A 48 -11.43 1.59 17.89
N THR A 49 -11.25 2.45 18.88
CA THR A 49 -12.32 2.91 19.76
C THR A 49 -12.41 4.42 19.76
N SER A 50 -13.59 4.97 20.03
CA SER A 50 -13.77 6.42 20.13
C SER A 50 -12.87 7.07 21.19
N GLN A 51 -12.50 6.35 22.26
CA GLN A 51 -11.49 6.78 23.22
C GLN A 51 -10.08 6.84 22.64
N LYS A 52 -9.62 5.75 22.00
CA LYS A 52 -8.29 5.72 21.37
C LYS A 52 -8.16 6.84 20.34
N ILE A 53 -9.23 7.12 19.59
CA ILE A 53 -9.29 8.28 18.68
C ILE A 53 -9.18 9.59 19.47
N ALA A 54 -9.96 9.78 20.53
CA ALA A 54 -9.90 10.98 21.36
C ALA A 54 -8.49 11.24 21.91
N ASP A 55 -7.87 10.22 22.50
CA ASP A 55 -6.53 10.29 23.07
C ASP A 55 -5.46 10.58 22.01
N TYR A 56 -5.52 9.87 20.88
CA TYR A 56 -4.54 10.00 19.80
C TYR A 56 -4.54 11.41 19.18
N PHE A 57 -5.73 11.97 18.95
CA PHE A 57 -5.87 13.29 18.34
C PHE A 57 -5.90 14.45 19.35
N GLY A 58 -5.79 14.16 20.65
CA GLY A 58 -5.90 15.15 21.71
C GLY A 58 -7.26 15.88 21.69
N LYS A 59 -8.34 15.16 21.38
CA LYS A 59 -9.70 15.72 21.30
C LYS A 59 -10.53 15.22 22.48
N ARG A 60 -11.47 16.05 22.95
CA ARG A 60 -12.45 15.58 23.96
C ARG A 60 -13.30 14.43 23.39
N HIS A 61 -13.54 13.41 24.21
CA HIS A 61 -14.25 12.20 23.79
C HIS A 61 -15.68 12.48 23.31
N ASP A 62 -16.39 13.40 23.98
CA ASP A 62 -17.74 13.85 23.58
C ASP A 62 -17.79 14.43 22.15
N ASN A 63 -16.79 15.21 21.76
CA ASN A 63 -16.64 15.74 20.41
C ASN A 63 -16.40 14.63 19.39
N VAL A 64 -15.63 13.61 19.76
CA VAL A 64 -15.40 12.43 18.90
C VAL A 64 -16.69 11.62 18.74
N LEU A 65 -17.45 11.36 19.81
CA LEU A 65 -18.75 10.69 19.74
C LEU A 65 -19.72 11.44 18.83
N ARG A 66 -19.80 12.77 18.96
CA ARG A 66 -20.63 13.61 18.10
C ARG A 66 -20.23 13.47 16.62
N LYS A 67 -18.93 13.52 16.32
CA LYS A 67 -18.46 13.34 14.94
C LYS A 67 -18.77 11.95 14.40
N ILE A 68 -18.57 10.91 15.21
CA ILE A 68 -18.88 9.52 14.82
C ILE A 68 -20.37 9.38 14.49
N ARG A 69 -21.26 9.89 15.33
CA ARG A 69 -22.72 9.85 15.07
C ARG A 69 -23.10 10.60 13.79
N GLN A 70 -22.50 11.76 13.56
CA GLN A 70 -22.69 12.52 12.33
C GLN A 70 -22.28 11.67 11.11
N VAL A 71 -21.04 11.17 11.09
CA VAL A 71 -20.53 10.37 9.97
C VAL A 71 -21.36 9.10 9.77
N LYS A 72 -21.72 8.40 10.86
CA LYS A 72 -22.60 7.23 10.83
C LYS A 72 -23.95 7.55 10.16
N SER A 73 -24.54 8.71 10.46
CA SER A 73 -25.83 9.14 9.87
C SER A 73 -25.76 9.51 8.39
N GLU A 74 -24.58 9.91 7.91
CA GLU A 74 -24.32 10.24 6.51
C GLU A 74 -23.99 8.98 5.66
N CYS A 75 -23.76 7.83 6.31
CA CYS A 75 -23.42 6.57 5.64
C CYS A 75 -24.67 5.75 5.27
N PRO A 76 -24.59 4.92 4.20
CA PRO A 76 -25.58 3.88 3.96
C PRO A 76 -25.75 2.97 5.19
N PRO A 77 -26.99 2.54 5.54
CA PRO A 77 -27.25 1.78 6.76
C PRO A 77 -26.42 0.49 6.89
N GLU A 78 -26.23 -0.24 5.80
CA GLU A 78 -25.45 -1.48 5.77
C GLU A 78 -23.97 -1.23 6.07
N PHE A 79 -23.40 -0.19 5.46
CA PHE A 79 -22.04 0.24 5.75
C PHE A 79 -21.91 0.71 7.21
N ALA A 80 -22.88 1.48 7.68
CA ALA A 80 -22.89 2.01 9.04
C ALA A 80 -22.89 0.87 10.08
N ALA A 81 -23.73 -0.15 9.87
CA ALA A 81 -23.86 -1.29 10.76
C ALA A 81 -22.57 -2.13 10.86
N LEU A 82 -21.82 -2.26 9.76
CA LEU A 82 -20.58 -3.04 9.73
C LEU A 82 -19.36 -2.29 10.27
N ASN A 83 -19.38 -0.95 10.24
CA ASN A 83 -18.20 -0.13 10.53
C ASN A 83 -18.29 0.70 11.81
N PHE A 84 -19.49 0.86 12.40
CA PHE A 84 -19.73 1.64 13.61
C PHE A 84 -20.57 0.85 14.62
N GLU A 85 -19.89 0.17 15.54
CA GLU A 85 -20.53 -0.59 16.62
C GLU A 85 -20.63 0.27 17.89
N GLU A 86 -21.85 0.42 18.42
CA GLU A 86 -22.09 1.06 19.71
C GLU A 86 -21.75 0.08 20.83
N THR A 87 -21.00 0.55 21.83
CA THR A 87 -20.58 -0.26 22.97
C THR A 87 -20.32 0.66 24.17
N ASP A 88 -20.05 0.09 25.33
CA ASP A 88 -19.81 0.86 26.55
C ASP A 88 -18.41 0.52 27.11
N PHE A 89 -17.86 1.44 27.87
CA PHE A 89 -16.71 1.18 28.74
C PHE A 89 -17.04 1.55 30.17
N ILE A 90 -16.29 0.95 31.09
CA ILE A 90 -16.28 1.37 32.49
C ILE A 90 -15.25 2.47 32.66
N ASP A 91 -15.71 3.64 33.09
CA ASP A 91 -14.83 4.77 33.38
C ASP A 91 -14.06 4.58 34.70
N LYS A 92 -13.20 5.55 35.02
CA LYS A 92 -12.42 5.53 36.27
C LYS A 92 -13.26 5.58 37.55
N ASN A 93 -14.53 5.97 37.45
CA ASN A 93 -15.46 6.04 38.57
C ASN A 93 -16.29 4.75 38.70
N GLY A 94 -16.11 3.79 37.78
CA GLY A 94 -16.89 2.56 37.74
C GLY A 94 -18.22 2.70 36.98
N GLU A 95 -18.46 3.83 36.31
CA GLU A 95 -19.69 4.07 35.58
C GLU A 95 -19.58 3.64 34.13
N ALA A 96 -20.65 3.05 33.59
CA ALA A 96 -20.75 2.72 32.18
C ALA A 96 -20.93 3.99 31.35
N GLN A 97 -20.04 4.21 30.39
CA GLN A 97 -20.03 5.37 29.52
C GLN A 97 -20.08 4.93 28.05
N PRO A 98 -20.86 5.60 27.20
CA PRO A 98 -21.04 5.20 25.81
C PRO A 98 -19.77 5.43 24.99
N MET A 99 -19.45 4.48 24.13
CA MET A 99 -18.36 4.56 23.18
C MET A 99 -18.72 3.89 21.84
N PHE A 100 -17.81 3.99 20.87
CA PHE A 100 -17.91 3.27 19.61
C PHE A 100 -16.69 2.42 19.41
N LYS A 101 -16.88 1.22 18.87
CA LYS A 101 -15.85 0.39 18.26
C LYS A 101 -15.96 0.52 16.74
N LEU A 102 -14.86 0.86 16.08
CA LEU A 102 -14.84 1.15 14.65
C LEU A 102 -13.86 0.22 13.94
N THR A 103 -14.21 -0.18 12.73
CA THR A 103 -13.28 -0.83 11.81
C THR A 103 -12.29 0.19 11.24
N LYS A 104 -11.31 -0.27 10.45
CA LYS A 104 -10.42 0.59 9.65
C LYS A 104 -11.21 1.59 8.81
N ASP A 105 -12.28 1.15 8.16
CA ASP A 105 -12.99 1.96 7.18
C ASP A 105 -13.89 3.00 7.85
N GLY A 106 -14.59 2.63 8.94
CA GLY A 106 -15.33 3.59 9.77
C GLY A 106 -14.42 4.65 10.39
N TYR A 107 -13.25 4.23 10.88
CA TYR A 107 -12.23 5.14 11.39
C TYR A 107 -11.75 6.15 10.33
N MET A 108 -11.44 5.68 9.12
CA MET A 108 -10.94 6.57 8.07
C MET A 108 -11.94 7.66 7.72
N LEU A 109 -13.24 7.36 7.64
CA LEU A 109 -14.27 8.37 7.39
C LEU A 109 -14.29 9.47 8.48
N VAL A 110 -14.16 9.08 9.74
CA VAL A 110 -14.10 10.04 10.86
C VAL A 110 -12.87 10.95 10.74
N VAL A 111 -11.71 10.37 10.44
CA VAL A 111 -10.45 11.12 10.33
C VAL A 111 -10.41 12.04 9.12
N MET A 112 -11.08 11.71 8.03
CA MET A 112 -11.19 12.62 6.88
C MET A 112 -11.83 13.96 7.27
N GLY A 113 -12.76 13.96 8.23
CA GLY A 113 -13.39 15.16 8.79
C GLY A 113 -12.59 15.88 9.89
N PHE A 114 -11.46 15.33 10.34
CA PHE A 114 -10.62 15.97 11.36
C PHE A 114 -9.65 16.99 10.76
N THR A 115 -9.34 18.02 11.55
CA THR A 115 -8.32 19.03 11.28
C THR A 115 -7.17 18.94 12.29
N GLY A 116 -6.01 19.49 11.92
CA GLY A 116 -4.79 19.52 12.74
C GLY A 116 -3.64 18.68 12.14
N ALA A 117 -2.41 18.92 12.61
CA ALA A 117 -1.20 18.32 12.05
C ALA A 117 -1.23 16.78 12.03
N ALA A 118 -1.67 16.15 13.12
CA ALA A 118 -1.79 14.69 13.21
C ALA A 118 -2.79 14.11 12.19
N ALA A 119 -3.94 14.76 12.02
CA ALA A 119 -4.94 14.34 11.03
C ALA A 119 -4.43 14.55 9.59
N THR A 120 -3.79 15.69 9.31
CA THR A 120 -3.16 15.95 8.01
C THR A 120 -2.11 14.90 7.68
N LEU A 121 -1.28 14.52 8.65
CA LEU A 121 -0.25 13.51 8.44
C LEU A 121 -0.84 12.15 8.07
N ILE A 122 -1.91 11.69 8.74
CA ILE A 122 -2.61 10.44 8.36
C ILE A 122 -3.11 10.50 6.92
N LYS A 123 -3.73 11.63 6.55
CA LYS A 123 -4.25 11.82 5.19
C LYS A 123 -3.11 11.75 4.17
N VAL A 124 -1.96 12.36 4.45
CA VAL A 124 -0.76 12.28 3.60
C VAL A 124 -0.24 10.84 3.51
N ARG A 125 -0.16 10.10 4.63
CA ARG A 125 0.27 8.68 4.61
C ARG A 125 -0.68 7.81 3.80
N TYR A 126 -1.98 8.05 3.92
CA TYR A 126 -2.98 7.38 3.11
C TYR A 126 -2.76 7.67 1.62
N ILE A 127 -2.60 8.94 1.23
CA ILE A 127 -2.28 9.34 -0.16
C ILE A 127 -0.99 8.66 -0.66
N GLN A 128 0.05 8.61 0.17
CA GLN A 128 1.32 7.95 -0.17
C GLN A 128 1.14 6.45 -0.46
N ALA A 129 0.29 5.76 0.30
CA ALA A 129 -0.01 4.35 0.06
C ALA A 129 -0.72 4.14 -1.28
N PHE A 130 -1.63 5.04 -1.66
CA PHE A 130 -2.31 5.01 -2.97
C PHE A 130 -1.32 5.24 -4.11
N ASN A 131 -0.47 6.27 -4.01
CA ASN A 131 0.55 6.57 -5.02
C ASN A 131 1.52 5.40 -5.17
N TRP A 132 1.96 4.80 -4.05
CA TRP A 132 2.83 3.62 -4.09
C TRP A 132 2.19 2.44 -4.82
N MET A 133 0.90 2.18 -4.60
CA MET A 133 0.18 1.11 -5.30
C MET A 133 0.00 1.44 -6.79
N ALA A 134 -0.32 2.68 -7.15
CA ALA A 134 -0.39 3.12 -8.54
C ALA A 134 0.95 2.92 -9.27
N ASP A 135 2.06 3.25 -8.61
CA ASP A 135 3.41 2.99 -9.12
C ASP A 135 3.66 1.48 -9.29
N GLN A 136 3.20 0.64 -8.34
CA GLN A 136 3.33 -0.82 -8.47
C GLN A 136 2.55 -1.34 -9.68
N LEU A 137 1.30 -0.91 -9.86
CA LEU A 137 0.47 -1.29 -11.01
C LEU A 137 1.13 -0.89 -12.33
N THR A 138 1.68 0.33 -12.40
CA THR A 138 2.40 0.83 -13.58
C THR A 138 3.63 -0.04 -13.88
N ARG A 139 4.45 -0.33 -12.87
CA ARG A 139 5.63 -1.20 -13.03
C ARG A 139 5.24 -2.61 -13.48
N TRP A 140 4.18 -3.18 -12.93
CA TRP A 140 3.70 -4.50 -13.35
C TRP A 140 3.23 -4.49 -14.80
N HIS A 141 2.55 -3.43 -15.22
CA HIS A 141 2.14 -3.25 -16.61
C HIS A 141 3.34 -3.18 -17.55
N GLU A 142 4.32 -2.32 -17.25
CA GLU A 142 5.57 -2.19 -18.02
C GLU A 142 6.35 -3.50 -18.11
N MET A 143 6.51 -4.19 -16.98
CA MET A 143 7.16 -5.51 -16.93
C MET A 143 6.42 -6.52 -17.81
N GLY A 144 5.09 -6.41 -17.90
CA GLY A 144 4.29 -7.26 -18.76
C GLY A 144 4.44 -6.96 -20.24
N GLU A 145 4.41 -5.69 -20.63
CA GLU A 145 4.68 -5.29 -22.00
C GLU A 145 6.08 -5.73 -22.45
N GLN A 146 7.09 -5.58 -21.58
CA GLN A 146 8.45 -6.04 -21.86
C GLN A 146 8.53 -7.56 -22.03
N ALA A 147 7.83 -8.32 -21.20
CA ALA A 147 7.78 -9.78 -21.30
C ALA A 147 7.09 -10.23 -22.60
N GLN A 148 5.98 -9.59 -22.97
CA GLN A 148 5.29 -9.82 -24.24
C GLN A 148 6.16 -9.47 -25.45
N HIS A 149 6.85 -8.32 -25.41
CA HIS A 149 7.77 -7.92 -26.47
C HIS A 149 8.91 -8.94 -26.65
N ARG A 150 9.53 -9.37 -25.54
CA ARG A 150 10.57 -10.41 -25.54
C ARG A 150 10.06 -11.73 -26.12
N HIS A 151 8.84 -12.12 -25.77
CA HIS A 151 8.19 -13.32 -26.30
C HIS A 151 7.93 -13.20 -27.80
N ALA A 152 7.41 -12.07 -28.28
CA ALA A 152 7.19 -11.81 -29.71
C ALA A 152 8.50 -11.92 -30.51
N LEU A 153 9.63 -11.41 -29.98
CA LEU A 153 10.95 -11.58 -30.59
C LEU A 153 11.39 -13.05 -30.65
N LYS A 154 11.13 -13.85 -29.59
CA LYS A 154 11.42 -15.30 -29.60
C LYS A 154 10.60 -16.03 -30.65
N VAL A 155 9.30 -15.69 -30.77
CA VAL A 155 8.42 -16.24 -31.79
C VAL A 155 8.96 -15.90 -33.17
N ALA A 156 9.22 -14.63 -33.46
CA ALA A 156 9.79 -14.17 -34.74
C ALA A 156 11.08 -14.92 -35.12
N LYS A 157 12.01 -15.10 -34.16
CA LYS A 157 13.24 -15.88 -34.36
C LYS A 157 12.95 -17.35 -34.69
N SER A 158 12.03 -17.99 -33.95
CA SER A 158 11.59 -19.36 -34.25
C SER A 158 10.92 -19.45 -35.62
N GLU A 159 10.23 -18.39 -36.07
CA GLU A 159 9.61 -18.36 -37.40
C GLU A 159 10.62 -18.37 -38.53
N VAL A 160 11.63 -17.50 -38.44
CA VAL A 160 12.72 -17.41 -39.41
C VAL A 160 13.46 -18.76 -39.49
N LYS A 161 13.73 -19.40 -38.34
CA LYS A 161 14.38 -20.72 -38.26
C LYS A 161 13.67 -21.77 -39.11
N ALA A 162 12.33 -21.80 -39.08
CA ALA A 162 11.55 -22.77 -39.85
C ALA A 162 11.57 -22.55 -41.37
N ARG A 163 12.02 -21.38 -41.85
CA ARG A 163 12.21 -21.14 -43.29
C ARG A 163 13.49 -21.78 -43.83
N ILE A 164 14.42 -22.23 -42.97
CA ILE A 164 15.76 -22.71 -43.33
C ILE A 164 15.80 -24.26 -43.47
N GLY A 165 14.79 -24.84 -44.12
CA GLY A 165 14.77 -26.27 -44.47
C GLY A 165 14.05 -27.20 -43.48
N SER A 166 13.84 -28.47 -43.91
CA SER A 166 12.88 -29.41 -43.30
C SER A 166 13.21 -29.84 -41.86
N LYS A 167 14.50 -29.99 -41.50
CA LYS A 167 14.92 -30.32 -40.12
C LYS A 167 14.52 -29.24 -39.12
N MET A 168 14.61 -27.96 -39.52
CA MET A 168 14.27 -26.83 -38.66
C MET A 168 12.76 -26.65 -38.48
N MET A 169 11.96 -27.06 -39.47
CA MET A 169 10.50 -27.10 -39.38
C MET A 169 10.02 -28.07 -38.28
N ASN A 170 10.63 -29.26 -38.17
CA ASN A 170 10.27 -30.24 -37.13
C ASN A 170 10.68 -29.79 -35.73
N ALA A 171 11.81 -29.08 -35.59
CA ALA A 171 12.21 -28.46 -34.33
C ALA A 171 11.19 -27.41 -33.85
N ARG A 172 10.70 -26.56 -34.77
CA ARG A 172 9.70 -25.52 -34.46
C ARG A 172 8.38 -26.09 -33.93
N LYS A 173 7.91 -27.25 -34.42
CA LYS A 173 6.67 -27.88 -33.93
C LYS A 173 6.73 -28.15 -32.42
N ARG A 174 7.92 -28.49 -31.89
CA ARG A 174 8.14 -28.70 -30.45
C ARG A 174 8.24 -27.37 -29.69
N GLU A 175 8.97 -26.40 -30.26
CA GLU A 175 9.14 -25.05 -29.66
C GLU A 175 7.81 -24.28 -29.54
N LYS A 176 6.87 -24.44 -30.48
CA LYS A 176 5.59 -23.72 -30.48
C LYS A 176 4.77 -23.99 -29.21
N LYS A 177 4.77 -25.24 -28.71
CA LYS A 177 4.05 -25.61 -27.49
C LYS A 177 4.65 -24.93 -26.26
N LEU A 178 5.98 -24.89 -26.17
CA LEU A 178 6.71 -24.21 -25.10
C LEU A 178 6.48 -22.71 -25.12
N LEU A 179 6.52 -22.09 -26.30
CA LEU A 179 6.22 -20.66 -26.46
C LEU A 179 4.78 -20.33 -26.07
N ALA A 180 3.80 -21.19 -26.38
CA ALA A 180 2.42 -21.00 -25.94
C ALA A 180 2.29 -21.03 -24.40
N MET A 181 2.93 -22.01 -23.75
CA MET A 181 2.96 -22.10 -22.28
C MET A 181 3.66 -20.88 -21.65
N GLU A 182 4.77 -20.42 -22.22
CA GLU A 182 5.49 -19.22 -21.76
C GLU A 182 4.59 -17.97 -21.89
N PHE A 183 3.84 -17.84 -22.98
CA PHE A 183 2.92 -16.72 -23.18
C PHE A 183 1.79 -16.71 -22.15
N GLU A 184 1.18 -17.87 -21.87
CA GLU A 184 0.14 -18.00 -20.84
C GLU A 184 0.66 -17.62 -19.45
N GLN A 185 1.89 -18.02 -19.11
CA GLN A 185 2.54 -17.62 -17.87
C GLN A 185 2.75 -16.10 -17.79
N ILE A 186 3.24 -15.48 -18.87
CA ILE A 186 3.42 -14.03 -18.96
C ILE A 186 2.07 -13.31 -18.75
N LEU A 187 0.99 -13.77 -19.37
CA LEU A 187 -0.33 -13.17 -19.19
C LEU A 187 -0.82 -13.29 -17.75
N SER A 188 -0.59 -14.44 -17.10
CA SER A 188 -1.03 -14.66 -15.72
C SER A 188 -0.31 -13.78 -14.69
N LEU A 189 0.96 -13.42 -14.94
CA LEU A 189 1.78 -12.61 -14.04
C LEU A 189 1.53 -11.11 -14.18
N THR A 190 1.00 -10.68 -15.32
CA THR A 190 0.95 -9.26 -15.72
C THR A 190 -0.41 -8.63 -15.48
N GLN A 191 -1.45 -9.45 -15.29
CA GLN A 191 -2.76 -9.00 -14.81
C GLN A 191 -2.96 -9.46 -13.36
N PRO A 192 -2.70 -8.61 -12.35
CA PRO A 192 -3.22 -8.89 -11.01
C PRO A 192 -4.75 -8.92 -11.11
N LYS A 193 -5.36 -10.05 -10.75
CA LYS A 193 -6.81 -10.11 -10.52
C LYS A 193 -7.10 -9.19 -9.34
N LEU A 194 -7.56 -7.97 -9.61
CA LEU A 194 -8.20 -7.16 -8.59
C LEU A 194 -9.51 -7.88 -8.27
N ILE A 195 -9.48 -8.68 -7.19
CA ILE A 195 -10.68 -9.34 -6.68
C ILE A 195 -11.53 -8.23 -6.07
N PHE A 196 -12.37 -7.62 -6.88
CA PHE A 196 -13.54 -6.91 -6.40
C PHE A 196 -14.60 -7.99 -6.20
N THR A 197 -14.68 -8.54 -4.98
CA THR A 197 -15.91 -9.21 -4.56
C THR A 197 -16.93 -8.10 -4.34
N GLU A 198 -17.87 -7.96 -5.27
CA GLU A 198 -19.12 -7.23 -5.07
C GLU A 198 -19.94 -7.85 -3.93
#